data_AF-A0A958MQK9-F1
#
_entry.id   AF-A0A958MQK9-F1
#
_cell.length_a   1.000
_cell.length_b   1.000
_cell.length_c   1.000
_cell.angle_alpha   90.00
_cell.angle_beta   90.00
_cell.angle_gamma   90.00
#
_symmetry.space_group_name_H-M   'P 1'
#
loop_
_entity.id
_entity.type
_entity.pdbx_description
1 polymer ?
#
loop_
_entity_poly.entity_id
_entity_poly.type
_entity_poly.pdbx_seq_one_letter_code
_entity_poly.pdbx_strand_id
1 'polypeptide(L)'
;MILITDSGSTKCDWIVIDDKGNQIHEKIRTKGLNPAILKEKKLNKIIRNSDELMQFKDKVTHVFFYGAGCGTSKPRLMLAEILETIFNNAVVEVQEDTMAAVRATINHNNEAAVVCIMGTGSNCSYFDGKKLHQRVLSLGYILMDDASGNYYGKELIKDYYFNNMPEDIKVAFEHKYNLDADYIKYNLYKQPNPNAYLAKFAEFMFLNKDSEYIIELIKKGIRVFAKNMIFQFKEELKTVPVHFAGSIAYFSENEIRQVASELGFTVGNFERRPIEGLVAYHTKQL
;
A
#
# COMPACT_ATOMS: atom_id res chain seq x y z
N MET A 1 -6.37 18.04 -18.79
CA MET A 1 -6.87 17.39 -17.55
C MET A 1 -6.22 16.03 -17.44
N ILE A 2 -5.71 15.70 -16.26
CA ILE A 2 -5.07 14.41 -16.00
C ILE A 2 -5.80 13.65 -14.89
N LEU A 3 -5.77 12.32 -14.95
CA LEU A 3 -6.17 11.43 -13.86
C LEU A 3 -4.94 10.83 -13.21
N ILE A 4 -4.87 10.92 -11.88
CA ILE A 4 -3.83 10.28 -11.07
C ILE A 4 -4.50 9.25 -10.17
N THR A 5 -3.98 8.02 -10.14
CA THR A 5 -4.62 6.94 -9.40
C THR A 5 -3.67 6.24 -8.43
N ASP A 6 -4.23 5.71 -7.35
CA ASP A 6 -3.56 4.81 -6.41
C ASP A 6 -4.53 3.67 -6.09
N SER A 7 -4.21 2.48 -6.61
CA SER A 7 -5.06 1.30 -6.57
C SER A 7 -4.45 0.17 -5.76
N GLY A 8 -5.10 -0.19 -4.66
CA GLY A 8 -4.85 -1.44 -3.96
C GLY A 8 -5.80 -2.55 -4.40
N SER A 9 -5.78 -3.68 -3.66
CA SER A 9 -6.72 -4.79 -3.89
C SER A 9 -8.15 -4.52 -3.40
N THR A 10 -8.34 -3.53 -2.53
CA THR A 10 -9.65 -3.24 -1.90
C THR A 10 -10.32 -2.00 -2.47
N LYS A 11 -9.55 -0.94 -2.72
CA LYS A 11 -10.01 0.37 -3.18
C LYS A 11 -9.07 0.94 -4.23
N CYS A 12 -9.61 1.81 -5.07
CA CYS A 12 -8.84 2.64 -5.99
C CYS A 12 -9.30 4.09 -5.82
N ASP A 13 -8.35 4.97 -5.51
CA ASP A 13 -8.55 6.41 -5.40
C ASP A 13 -8.16 7.08 -6.73
N TRP A 14 -8.97 8.01 -7.20
CA TRP A 14 -8.75 8.77 -8.43
C TRP A 14 -8.82 10.27 -8.13
N ILE A 15 -7.80 11.00 -8.57
CA ILE A 15 -7.73 12.46 -8.47
C ILE A 15 -7.78 13.07 -9.86
N VAL A 16 -8.66 14.04 -10.04
CA VAL A 16 -8.84 14.79 -11.29
C VAL A 16 -8.13 16.14 -11.15
N ILE A 17 -7.12 16.36 -11.98
CA ILE A 17 -6.32 17.59 -11.99
C ILE A 17 -6.51 18.32 -13.34
N ASP A 18 -6.72 19.64 -13.29
CA ASP A 18 -6.77 20.49 -14.48
C ASP A 18 -5.38 20.76 -15.08
N ASP A 19 -5.33 21.55 -16.15
CA ASP A 19 -4.09 21.98 -16.80
C ASP A 19 -3.27 23.00 -15.98
N LYS A 20 -3.84 23.53 -14.89
CA LYS A 20 -3.19 24.47 -13.97
C LYS A 20 -2.69 23.80 -12.69
N GLY A 21 -2.81 22.48 -12.60
CA GLY A 21 -2.41 21.71 -11.43
C GLY A 21 -3.41 21.72 -10.27
N ASN A 22 -4.63 22.26 -10.45
CA ASN A 22 -5.65 22.27 -9.42
C ASN A 22 -6.48 20.99 -9.44
N GLN A 23 -6.81 20.49 -8.25
CA GLN A 23 -7.81 19.45 -8.12
C GLN A 23 -9.21 20.04 -8.36
N ILE A 24 -9.88 19.58 -9.41
CA ILE A 24 -11.17 20.14 -9.88
C ILE A 24 -12.39 19.29 -9.54
N HIS A 25 -12.19 18.17 -8.84
CA HIS A 25 -13.26 17.29 -8.40
C HIS A 25 -12.91 16.67 -7.05
N GLU A 26 -13.92 16.33 -6.26
CA GLU A 26 -13.70 15.50 -5.08
C GLU A 26 -13.07 14.15 -5.47
N LYS A 27 -12.34 13.55 -4.54
CA LYS A 27 -11.67 12.28 -4.80
C LYS A 27 -12.69 11.19 -5.13
N ILE A 28 -12.61 10.67 -6.36
CA ILE A 28 -13.48 9.59 -6.81
C ILE A 28 -12.93 8.27 -6.28
N ARG A 29 -13.81 7.39 -5.78
CA ARG A 29 -13.41 6.09 -5.21
C ARG A 29 -14.15 4.94 -5.85
N THR A 30 -13.40 3.99 -6.37
CA THR A 30 -13.92 2.72 -6.91
C THR A 30 -13.41 1.53 -6.11
N LYS A 31 -13.89 0.32 -6.44
CA LYS A 31 -13.30 -0.92 -5.93
C LYS A 31 -11.88 -1.09 -6.46
N GLY A 32 -11.02 -1.77 -5.70
CA GLY A 32 -9.63 -2.03 -6.09
C GLY A 32 -9.51 -2.67 -7.48
N LEU A 33 -8.49 -2.26 -8.23
CA LEU A 33 -8.27 -2.63 -9.62
C LEU A 33 -6.99 -3.43 -9.82
N ASN A 34 -6.76 -4.43 -8.96
CA ASN A 34 -5.60 -5.31 -9.06
C ASN A 34 -5.74 -6.29 -10.24
N PRO A 35 -4.94 -6.15 -11.33
CA PRO A 35 -5.11 -6.95 -12.53
C PRO A 35 -4.51 -8.36 -12.41
N ALA A 36 -3.72 -8.65 -11.37
CA ALA A 36 -3.22 -9.99 -11.08
C ALA A 36 -4.31 -10.90 -10.48
N ILE A 37 -5.36 -10.32 -9.90
CA ILE A 37 -6.42 -11.05 -9.20
C ILE A 37 -7.76 -10.95 -9.96
N LEU A 38 -8.04 -9.79 -10.56
CA LEU A 38 -9.30 -9.54 -11.24
C LEU A 38 -9.22 -9.83 -12.74
N LYS A 39 -10.24 -10.50 -13.26
CA LYS A 39 -10.42 -10.70 -14.70
C LYS A 39 -10.77 -9.38 -15.38
N GLU A 40 -10.32 -9.24 -16.63
CA GLU A 40 -10.57 -8.09 -17.52
C GLU A 40 -12.01 -7.57 -17.48
N LYS A 41 -13.00 -8.44 -17.68
CA LYS A 41 -14.44 -8.08 -17.63
C LYS A 41 -14.84 -7.40 -16.32
N LYS A 42 -14.27 -7.83 -15.20
CA LYS A 42 -14.57 -7.27 -13.87
C LYS A 42 -13.89 -5.92 -13.67
N LEU A 43 -12.64 -5.76 -14.11
CA LEU A 43 -11.93 -4.47 -14.09
C LEU A 43 -12.68 -3.42 -14.92
N ASN A 44 -13.02 -3.77 -16.17
CA ASN A 44 -13.75 -2.91 -17.09
C ASN A 44 -15.11 -2.49 -16.49
N LYS A 45 -15.86 -3.44 -15.90
CA LYS A 45 -17.12 -3.16 -15.21
C LYS A 45 -16.94 -2.22 -14.01
N ILE A 46 -15.90 -2.39 -13.20
CA ILE A 46 -15.66 -1.51 -12.04
C ILE A 46 -15.46 -0.06 -12.49
N ILE A 47 -14.66 0.16 -13.54
CA ILE A 47 -14.36 1.50 -14.04
C ILE A 47 -15.59 2.12 -14.70
N ARG A 48 -16.27 1.40 -15.60
CA ARG A 48 -17.45 1.90 -16.32
C ARG A 48 -18.67 2.16 -15.45
N ASN A 49 -18.77 1.50 -14.30
CA ASN A 49 -19.86 1.71 -13.35
C ASN A 49 -19.68 2.97 -12.49
N SER A 50 -18.58 3.71 -12.62
CA SER A 50 -18.41 5.00 -11.95
C SER A 50 -18.89 6.12 -12.88
N ASP A 51 -20.09 6.62 -12.62
CA ASP A 51 -20.66 7.74 -13.38
C ASP A 51 -19.74 8.96 -13.33
N GLU A 52 -19.12 9.21 -12.17
CA GLU A 52 -18.15 10.29 -11.97
C GLU A 52 -16.95 10.17 -12.93
N LEU A 53 -16.34 8.99 -13.07
CA LEU A 53 -15.25 8.79 -14.03
C LEU A 53 -15.74 8.95 -15.47
N MET A 54 -16.93 8.44 -15.79
CA MET A 54 -17.48 8.49 -17.15
C MET A 54 -17.77 9.92 -17.61
N GLN A 55 -18.03 10.87 -16.70
CA GLN A 55 -18.18 12.30 -17.03
C GLN A 55 -16.92 12.94 -17.59
N PHE A 56 -15.74 12.41 -17.24
CA PHE A 56 -14.45 12.95 -17.67
C PHE A 56 -13.83 12.21 -18.86
N LYS A 57 -14.40 11.07 -19.28
CA LYS A 57 -13.74 10.13 -20.19
C LYS A 57 -13.17 10.77 -21.48
N ASP A 58 -13.92 11.71 -22.07
CA ASP A 58 -13.56 12.36 -23.35
C ASP A 58 -12.67 13.60 -23.15
N LYS A 59 -12.53 14.09 -21.90
CA LYS A 59 -11.78 15.31 -21.54
C LYS A 59 -10.39 15.00 -20.97
N VAL A 60 -10.17 13.78 -20.51
CA VAL A 60 -8.90 13.37 -19.91
C VAL A 60 -7.87 13.19 -21.02
N THR A 61 -6.72 13.85 -20.84
CA THR A 61 -5.58 13.80 -21.77
C THR A 61 -4.49 12.82 -21.32
N HIS A 62 -4.44 12.52 -20.02
CA HIS A 62 -3.47 11.57 -19.46
C HIS A 62 -4.09 10.80 -18.30
N VAL A 63 -3.78 9.50 -18.20
CA VAL A 63 -4.11 8.65 -17.06
C VAL A 63 -2.82 8.06 -16.50
N PHE A 64 -2.43 8.51 -15.31
CA PHE A 64 -1.32 7.97 -14.55
C PHE A 64 -1.85 6.99 -13.51
N PHE A 65 -1.80 5.70 -13.85
CA PHE A 65 -2.29 4.63 -13.00
C PHE A 65 -1.16 3.98 -12.21
N TYR A 66 -1.32 3.90 -10.89
CA TYR A 66 -0.41 3.14 -10.02
C TYR A 66 -1.20 2.12 -9.22
N GLY A 67 -0.75 0.86 -9.20
CA GLY A 67 -1.45 -0.10 -8.36
C GLY A 67 -0.85 -1.48 -8.22
N ALA A 68 -1.30 -2.15 -7.16
CA ALA A 68 -0.95 -3.52 -6.84
C ALA A 68 -1.30 -4.47 -8.00
N GLY A 69 -0.43 -5.42 -8.28
CA GLY A 69 -0.60 -6.40 -9.36
C GLY A 69 -0.16 -5.92 -10.73
N CYS A 70 0.38 -4.70 -10.85
CA CYS A 70 0.93 -4.15 -12.10
C CYS A 70 2.44 -4.38 -12.27
N GLY A 71 3.08 -5.21 -11.42
CA GLY A 71 4.52 -5.48 -11.46
C GLY A 71 5.00 -6.34 -12.64
N THR A 72 4.11 -7.09 -13.29
CA THR A 72 4.46 -7.90 -14.48
C THR A 72 3.78 -7.38 -15.75
N SER A 73 4.40 -7.62 -16.90
CA SER A 73 3.97 -7.05 -18.18
C SER A 73 2.53 -7.43 -18.56
N LYS A 74 2.15 -8.70 -18.44
CA LYS A 74 0.84 -9.19 -18.91
C LYS A 74 -0.36 -8.55 -18.16
N PRO A 75 -0.45 -8.59 -16.81
CA PRO A 75 -1.53 -7.91 -16.09
C PRO A 75 -1.54 -6.40 -16.30
N ARG A 76 -0.35 -5.78 -16.37
CA ARG A 76 -0.19 -4.34 -16.59
C ARG A 76 -0.71 -3.90 -17.96
N LEU A 77 -0.32 -4.61 -19.02
CA LEU A 77 -0.76 -4.31 -20.39
C LEU A 77 -2.28 -4.53 -20.55
N MET A 78 -2.82 -5.61 -19.98
CA MET A 78 -4.27 -5.83 -19.96
C MET A 78 -5.02 -4.66 -19.31
N LEU A 79 -4.52 -4.12 -18.19
CA LEU A 79 -5.15 -2.96 -17.55
C LEU A 79 -4.99 -1.68 -18.39
N ALA A 80 -3.83 -1.48 -19.02
CA ALA A 80 -3.59 -0.36 -19.92
C ALA A 80 -4.59 -0.37 -21.09
N GLU A 81 -4.77 -1.50 -21.77
CA GLU A 81 -5.73 -1.65 -22.87
C GLU A 81 -7.17 -1.31 -22.44
N ILE A 82 -7.58 -1.74 -21.24
CA ILE A 82 -8.90 -1.40 -20.69
C ILE A 82 -9.04 0.12 -20.50
N LEU A 83 -8.03 0.76 -19.91
CA LEU A 83 -8.02 2.19 -19.65
C LEU A 83 -8.00 2.99 -20.95
N GLU A 84 -7.19 2.60 -21.94
CA GLU A 84 -7.12 3.21 -23.27
C GLU A 84 -8.47 3.11 -24.02
N THR A 85 -9.16 1.98 -23.86
CA THR A 85 -10.50 1.78 -24.45
C THR A 85 -11.57 2.68 -23.81
N ILE A 86 -11.39 3.07 -22.54
CA ILE A 86 -12.34 3.90 -21.79
C ILE A 86 -12.02 5.39 -21.97
N PHE A 87 -10.74 5.76 -21.89
CA PHE A 87 -10.20 7.11 -22.00
C PHE A 87 -9.49 7.26 -23.35
N ASN A 88 -10.26 7.21 -24.43
CA ASN A 88 -9.79 7.15 -25.83
C ASN A 88 -8.86 8.31 -26.25
N ASN A 89 -8.99 9.47 -25.62
CA ASN A 89 -8.19 10.66 -25.91
C ASN A 89 -6.95 10.78 -25.00
N ALA A 90 -6.74 9.83 -24.09
CA ALA A 90 -5.72 9.91 -23.06
C ALA A 90 -4.49 9.06 -23.39
N VAL A 91 -3.30 9.59 -23.06
CA VAL A 91 -2.09 8.77 -22.92
C VAL A 91 -2.17 8.03 -21.58
N VAL A 92 -2.07 6.71 -21.59
CA VAL A 92 -2.18 5.87 -20.39
C VAL A 92 -0.81 5.36 -19.97
N GLU A 93 -0.43 5.63 -18.72
CA GLU A 93 0.75 5.08 -18.07
C GLU A 93 0.31 4.21 -16.89
N VAL A 94 0.59 2.91 -16.94
CA VAL A 94 0.29 1.98 -15.84
C VAL A 94 1.59 1.54 -15.18
N GLN A 95 1.70 1.72 -13.88
CA GLN A 95 2.85 1.34 -13.06
C GLN A 95 2.43 0.59 -11.80
N GLU A 96 3.39 -0.11 -11.19
CA GLU A 96 3.20 -0.80 -9.92
C GLU A 96 3.08 0.21 -8.76
N ASP A 97 2.42 -0.21 -7.68
CA ASP A 97 2.24 0.57 -6.45
C ASP A 97 3.58 0.97 -5.81
N THR A 98 4.63 0.16 -5.97
CA THR A 98 6.01 0.48 -5.57
C THR A 98 6.49 1.78 -6.20
N MET A 99 6.10 2.08 -7.44
CA MET A 99 6.46 3.35 -8.09
C MET A 99 5.65 4.54 -7.57
N ALA A 100 4.40 4.31 -7.12
CA ALA A 100 3.68 5.34 -6.38
C ALA A 100 4.40 5.68 -5.08
N ALA A 101 4.83 4.66 -4.34
CA ALA A 101 5.59 4.86 -3.10
C ALA A 101 6.90 5.62 -3.36
N VAL A 102 7.64 5.29 -4.43
CA VAL A 102 8.84 6.03 -4.84
C VAL A 102 8.52 7.50 -5.07
N ARG A 103 7.62 7.79 -6.01
CA ARG A 103 7.29 9.17 -6.40
C ARG A 103 6.71 10.00 -5.26
N ALA A 104 6.07 9.34 -4.30
CA ALA A 104 5.47 9.99 -3.15
C ALA A 104 6.45 10.24 -1.99
N THR A 105 7.61 9.57 -1.97
CA THR A 105 8.55 9.66 -0.83
C THR A 105 9.91 10.24 -1.15
N ILE A 106 10.37 10.19 -2.41
CA ILE A 106 11.66 10.77 -2.80
C ILE A 106 11.64 12.31 -2.73
N ASN A 107 12.75 12.90 -2.32
CA ASN A 107 12.99 14.34 -2.23
C ASN A 107 13.17 14.98 -3.61
N HIS A 108 13.77 14.25 -4.55
CA HIS A 108 13.94 14.68 -5.95
C HIS A 108 13.92 13.49 -6.91
N ASN A 109 13.53 13.72 -8.17
CA ASN A 109 13.23 12.66 -9.15
C ASN A 109 14.32 11.61 -9.37
N ASN A 110 15.58 11.97 -9.17
CA ASN A 110 16.73 11.08 -9.38
C ASN A 110 17.34 10.53 -8.07
N GLU A 111 16.66 10.69 -6.93
CA GLU A 111 17.14 10.14 -5.66
C GLU A 111 17.10 8.62 -5.72
N ALA A 112 18.25 7.98 -5.53
CA ALA A 112 18.29 6.54 -5.33
C ALA A 112 17.87 6.25 -3.89
N ALA A 113 16.96 5.30 -3.70
CA ALA A 113 16.40 4.96 -2.39
C ALA A 113 15.88 3.53 -2.36
N VAL A 114 15.98 2.89 -1.20
CA VAL A 114 15.15 1.71 -0.92
C VAL A 114 13.78 2.24 -0.47
N VAL A 115 12.71 1.73 -1.05
CA VAL A 115 11.35 2.20 -0.75
C VAL A 115 10.50 1.03 -0.28
N CYS A 116 9.90 1.20 0.88
CA CYS A 116 9.06 0.21 1.54
C CYS A 116 7.60 0.65 1.54
N ILE A 117 6.71 -0.28 1.24
CA ILE A 117 5.27 -0.11 1.44
C ILE A 117 4.89 -0.91 2.69
N MET A 118 4.22 -0.29 3.65
CA MET A 118 3.60 -0.93 4.81
C MET A 118 2.17 -0.39 4.98
N GLY A 119 1.21 -1.10 4.40
CA GLY A 119 -0.23 -0.80 4.45
C GLY A 119 -1.03 -2.04 4.78
N THR A 120 -2.10 -2.33 4.01
CA THR A 120 -2.82 -3.61 4.14
C THR A 120 -1.89 -4.81 3.90
N GLY A 121 -1.03 -4.73 2.87
CA GLY A 121 0.09 -5.63 2.62
C GLY A 121 1.42 -4.89 2.80
N SER A 122 2.54 -5.53 2.47
CA SER A 122 3.84 -4.88 2.48
C SER A 122 4.70 -5.27 1.28
N ASN A 123 5.61 -4.38 0.89
CA ASN A 123 6.53 -4.60 -0.21
C ASN A 123 7.81 -3.76 -0.02
N CYS A 124 8.89 -4.09 -0.73
CA CYS A 124 10.15 -3.36 -0.69
C CYS A 124 10.85 -3.44 -2.04
N SER A 125 11.34 -2.31 -2.54
CA SER A 125 12.05 -2.22 -3.82
C SER A 125 13.22 -1.24 -3.70
N TYR A 126 14.21 -1.36 -4.57
CA TYR A 126 15.25 -0.36 -4.73
C TYR A 126 14.99 0.47 -5.99
N PHE A 127 14.98 1.79 -5.86
CA PHE A 127 14.94 2.72 -6.98
C PHE A 127 16.34 3.30 -7.17
N ASP A 128 16.91 3.15 -8.37
CA ASP A 128 18.29 3.62 -8.67
C ASP A 128 18.35 5.09 -9.15
N GLY A 129 17.25 5.83 -8.98
CA GLY A 129 17.06 7.17 -9.55
C GLY A 129 16.46 7.17 -10.95
N LYS A 130 16.29 6.00 -11.59
CA LYS A 130 15.67 5.88 -12.92
C LYS A 130 14.72 4.68 -13.04
N LYS A 131 15.08 3.53 -12.46
CA LYS A 131 14.38 2.26 -12.56
C LYS A 131 14.20 1.61 -11.20
N LEU A 132 13.09 0.90 -11.08
CA LEU A 132 12.79 0.03 -9.95
C LEU A 132 13.46 -1.33 -10.14
N HIS A 133 14.07 -1.81 -9.05
CA HIS A 133 14.71 -3.11 -8.91
C HIS A 133 13.98 -3.88 -7.80
N GLN A 134 13.22 -4.89 -8.23
CA GLN A 134 12.50 -5.79 -7.33
C GLN A 134 13.34 -7.06 -7.11
N ARG A 135 13.81 -7.29 -5.87
CA ARG A 135 14.58 -8.50 -5.52
C ARG A 135 13.71 -9.59 -4.89
N VAL A 136 12.62 -9.21 -4.22
CA VAL A 136 11.68 -10.15 -3.60
C VAL A 136 10.36 -10.09 -4.35
N LEU A 137 9.91 -11.22 -4.90
CA LEU A 137 8.57 -11.33 -5.44
C LEU A 137 7.60 -11.64 -4.31
N SER A 138 6.70 -10.72 -3.98
CA SER A 138 5.73 -10.93 -2.91
C SER A 138 4.80 -12.10 -3.26
N LEU A 139 4.67 -13.04 -2.33
CA LEU A 139 3.70 -14.14 -2.37
C LEU A 139 2.39 -13.78 -1.65
N GLY A 140 2.26 -12.54 -1.19
CA GLY A 140 1.08 -11.99 -0.54
C GLY A 140 0.82 -12.50 0.87
N TYR A 141 -0.31 -12.06 1.42
CA TYR A 141 -0.67 -12.09 2.84
C TYR A 141 -0.65 -13.46 3.54
N ILE A 142 -0.77 -14.57 2.79
CA ILE A 142 -0.76 -15.91 3.40
C ILE A 142 0.66 -16.30 3.80
N LEU A 143 1.62 -16.06 2.91
CA LEU A 143 3.00 -16.54 3.05
C LEU A 143 3.98 -15.44 3.48
N MET A 144 3.69 -14.18 3.15
CA MET A 144 4.58 -13.03 3.34
C MET A 144 3.81 -11.85 3.95
N ASP A 145 4.00 -10.64 3.41
CA ASP A 145 3.50 -9.36 3.92
C ASP A 145 3.92 -9.05 5.38
N ASP A 146 5.16 -9.35 5.74
CA ASP A 146 5.72 -9.01 7.06
C ASP A 146 5.51 -7.52 7.38
N ALA A 147 5.23 -7.20 8.65
CA ALA A 147 4.94 -5.84 9.12
C ALA A 147 3.80 -5.10 8.38
N SER A 148 2.92 -5.80 7.67
CA SER A 148 1.68 -5.24 7.14
C SER A 148 0.53 -5.27 8.14
N GLY A 149 -0.55 -4.57 7.83
CA GLY A 149 -1.77 -4.61 8.64
C GLY A 149 -2.34 -6.03 8.73
N ASN A 150 -2.31 -6.80 7.64
CA ASN A 150 -2.80 -8.18 7.69
C ASN A 150 -1.91 -9.10 8.56
N TYR A 151 -0.59 -8.86 8.54
CA TYR A 151 0.35 -9.55 9.41
C TYR A 151 0.04 -9.27 10.89
N TYR A 152 -0.07 -7.99 11.25
CA TYR A 152 -0.33 -7.63 12.64
C TYR A 152 -1.71 -8.06 13.13
N GLY A 153 -2.73 -7.98 12.27
CA GLY A 153 -4.05 -8.48 12.63
C GLY A 153 -4.05 -10.00 12.89
N LYS A 154 -3.30 -10.77 12.10
CA LYS A 154 -3.10 -12.20 12.33
C LYS A 154 -2.38 -12.46 13.65
N GLU A 155 -1.32 -11.71 13.96
CA GLU A 155 -0.58 -11.89 15.23
C GLU A 155 -1.44 -11.52 16.44
N LEU A 156 -2.22 -10.43 16.40
CA LEU A 156 -3.14 -10.05 17.47
C LEU A 156 -4.20 -11.13 17.74
N ILE A 157 -4.84 -11.66 16.68
CA ILE A 157 -5.83 -12.74 16.82
C ILE A 157 -5.16 -14.00 17.39
N LYS A 158 -3.96 -14.35 16.93
CA LYS A 158 -3.23 -15.50 17.48
C LYS A 158 -2.92 -15.33 18.96
N ASP A 159 -2.35 -14.20 19.35
CA ASP A 159 -1.98 -13.95 20.75
C ASP A 159 -3.20 -13.91 21.67
N TYR A 160 -4.32 -13.40 21.17
CA TYR A 160 -5.60 -13.48 21.86
C TYR A 160 -6.02 -14.94 22.12
N TYR A 161 -6.07 -15.77 21.08
CA TYR A 161 -6.51 -17.17 21.18
C TYR A 161 -5.53 -18.09 21.93
N PHE A 162 -4.24 -17.78 21.88
CA PHE A 162 -3.22 -18.51 22.64
C PHE A 162 -3.02 -17.99 24.06
N ASN A 163 -3.77 -16.98 24.50
CA ASN A 163 -3.64 -16.33 25.81
C ASN A 163 -2.23 -15.75 26.08
N ASN A 164 -1.56 -15.26 25.03
CA ASN A 164 -0.28 -14.56 25.13
C ASN A 164 -0.47 -13.04 25.35
N MET A 165 -1.67 -12.52 25.10
CA MET A 165 -1.98 -11.11 25.26
C MET A 165 -2.13 -10.75 26.75
N PRO A 166 -1.53 -9.63 27.22
CA PRO A 166 -1.77 -9.12 28.57
C PRO A 166 -3.26 -8.88 28.85
N GLU A 167 -3.70 -9.07 30.09
CA GLU A 167 -5.12 -9.10 30.44
C GLU A 167 -5.86 -7.79 30.12
N ASP A 168 -5.25 -6.65 30.43
CA ASP A 168 -5.78 -5.32 30.12
C ASP A 168 -5.98 -5.11 28.61
N ILE A 169 -4.98 -5.51 27.81
CA ILE A 169 -5.02 -5.44 26.35
C ILE A 169 -6.05 -6.44 25.79
N LYS A 170 -6.13 -7.63 26.37
CA LYS A 170 -7.08 -8.68 25.98
C LYS A 170 -8.52 -8.20 26.15
N VAL A 171 -8.86 -7.64 27.31
CA VAL A 171 -10.19 -7.07 27.59
C VAL A 171 -10.52 -5.93 26.62
N ALA A 172 -9.56 -5.02 26.36
CA ALA A 172 -9.75 -3.95 25.40
C ALA A 172 -9.98 -4.47 23.97
N PHE A 173 -9.30 -5.56 23.59
CA PHE A 173 -9.43 -6.18 22.27
C PHE A 173 -10.80 -6.84 22.09
N GLU A 174 -11.26 -7.59 23.10
CA GLU A 174 -12.60 -8.21 23.14
C GLU A 174 -13.72 -7.17 23.08
N HIS A 175 -13.55 -6.05 23.76
CA HIS A 175 -14.56 -4.99 23.76
C HIS A 175 -14.70 -4.31 22.38
N LYS A 176 -13.60 -4.21 21.61
CA LYS A 176 -13.60 -3.51 20.31
C LYS A 176 -14.02 -4.41 19.14
N TYR A 177 -13.75 -5.71 19.19
CA TYR A 177 -13.93 -6.61 18.05
C TYR A 177 -14.77 -7.85 18.38
N ASN A 178 -15.51 -8.35 17.38
CA ASN A 178 -16.13 -9.65 17.48
C ASN A 178 -15.07 -10.75 17.28
N LEU A 179 -14.65 -11.37 18.39
CA LEU A 179 -13.64 -12.41 18.42
C LEU A 179 -14.21 -13.82 18.44
N ASP A 180 -15.52 -14.00 18.19
CA ASP A 180 -16.12 -15.33 18.05
C ASP A 180 -15.41 -16.15 16.97
N ALA A 181 -15.13 -17.42 17.28
CA ALA A 181 -14.30 -18.28 16.43
C ALA A 181 -14.94 -18.53 15.07
N ASP A 182 -16.27 -18.70 15.02
CA ASP A 182 -16.97 -18.99 13.77
C ASP A 182 -17.18 -17.71 12.95
N TYR A 183 -17.37 -16.56 13.61
CA TYR A 183 -17.34 -15.26 12.94
C TYR A 183 -15.99 -15.00 12.26
N ILE A 184 -14.88 -15.23 12.95
CA ILE A 184 -13.52 -15.07 12.38
C ILE A 184 -13.34 -16.04 11.20
N LYS A 185 -13.62 -17.34 11.38
CA LYS A 185 -13.50 -18.33 10.29
C LYS A 185 -14.35 -17.96 9.08
N TYR A 186 -15.57 -17.48 9.28
CA TYR A 186 -16.43 -17.04 8.18
C TYR A 186 -15.78 -15.90 7.38
N ASN A 187 -15.24 -14.90 8.05
CA ASN A 187 -14.56 -13.79 7.38
C ASN A 187 -13.25 -14.22 6.67
N LEU A 188 -12.51 -15.18 7.22
CA LEU A 188 -11.27 -15.66 6.62
C LEU A 188 -11.49 -16.60 5.43
N TYR A 189 -12.46 -17.51 5.53
CA TYR A 189 -12.60 -18.62 4.58
C TYR A 189 -13.80 -18.48 3.63
N LYS A 190 -14.79 -17.62 3.95
CA LYS A 190 -16.03 -17.51 3.16
C LYS A 190 -16.25 -16.11 2.57
N GLN A 191 -15.65 -15.07 3.14
CA GLN A 191 -15.77 -13.71 2.63
C GLN A 191 -14.65 -13.34 1.62
N PRO A 192 -14.92 -12.41 0.69
CA PRO A 192 -13.88 -11.86 -0.16
C PRO A 192 -12.91 -10.98 0.64
N ASN A 193 -11.65 -10.89 0.18
CA ASN A 193 -10.59 -10.04 0.74
C ASN A 193 -10.25 -10.30 2.23
N PRO A 194 -9.92 -11.55 2.62
CA PRO A 194 -9.55 -11.90 4.00
C PRO A 194 -8.34 -11.11 4.53
N ASN A 195 -7.40 -10.73 3.66
CA ASN A 195 -6.28 -9.86 4.01
C ASN A 195 -6.75 -8.48 4.51
N ALA A 196 -7.79 -7.92 3.91
CA ALA A 196 -8.37 -6.65 4.32
C ALA A 196 -9.12 -6.79 5.64
N TYR A 197 -9.79 -7.93 5.87
CA TYR A 197 -10.39 -8.24 7.16
C TYR A 197 -9.33 -8.28 8.27
N LEU A 198 -8.25 -9.04 8.08
CA LEU A 198 -7.13 -9.08 9.04
C LEU A 198 -6.55 -7.69 9.29
N ALA A 199 -6.35 -6.88 8.24
CA ALA A 199 -5.79 -5.54 8.39
C ALA A 199 -6.65 -4.57 9.23
N LYS A 200 -7.94 -4.84 9.44
CA LYS A 200 -8.78 -4.01 10.33
C LYS A 200 -8.37 -4.10 11.80
N PHE A 201 -7.79 -5.23 12.21
CA PHE A 201 -7.33 -5.41 13.59
C PHE A 201 -6.05 -4.62 13.88
N ALA A 202 -5.26 -4.27 12.86
CA ALA A 202 -4.04 -3.50 13.04
C ALA A 202 -4.28 -2.08 13.62
N GLU A 203 -5.46 -1.50 13.41
CA GLU A 203 -5.85 -0.23 14.04
C GLU A 203 -5.76 -0.30 15.57
N PHE A 204 -6.06 -1.46 16.16
CA PHE A 204 -5.99 -1.68 17.60
C PHE A 204 -4.61 -1.36 18.19
N MET A 205 -3.54 -1.69 17.46
CA MET A 205 -2.19 -1.40 17.92
C MET A 205 -1.99 0.09 18.14
N PHE A 206 -2.39 0.92 17.19
CA PHE A 206 -2.16 2.36 17.28
C PHE A 206 -3.05 3.05 18.31
N LEU A 207 -4.18 2.44 18.66
CA LEU A 207 -5.04 2.91 19.76
C LEU A 207 -4.52 2.52 21.14
N ASN A 208 -3.62 1.54 21.23
CA ASN A 208 -3.06 1.01 22.48
C ASN A 208 -1.54 1.09 22.47
N LYS A 209 -0.99 2.10 21.77
CA LYS A 209 0.44 2.22 21.50
C LYS A 209 1.29 2.60 22.72
N ASP A 210 0.64 2.89 23.84
CA ASP A 210 1.30 3.11 25.14
C ASP A 210 1.63 1.79 25.85
N SER A 211 1.10 0.66 25.38
CA SER A 211 1.39 -0.67 25.92
C SER A 211 2.74 -1.19 25.43
N GLU A 212 3.58 -1.65 26.35
CA GLU A 212 4.86 -2.29 26.03
C GLU A 212 4.68 -3.51 25.11
N TYR A 213 3.62 -4.30 25.32
CA TYR A 213 3.27 -5.44 24.47
C TYR A 213 3.06 -5.01 23.01
N ILE A 214 2.32 -3.92 22.78
CA ILE A 214 2.03 -3.42 21.44
C ILE A 214 3.28 -2.85 20.77
N ILE A 215 4.09 -2.09 21.52
CA ILE A 215 5.35 -1.54 21.00
C ILE A 215 6.27 -2.68 20.54
N GLU A 216 6.45 -3.71 21.36
CA GLU A 216 7.31 -4.84 20.99
C GLU A 216 6.70 -5.73 19.90
N LEU A 217 5.37 -5.86 19.82
CA LEU A 217 4.71 -6.51 18.69
C LEU A 217 5.05 -5.79 17.37
N ILE A 218 4.91 -4.45 17.35
CA ILE A 218 5.23 -3.63 16.18
C ILE A 218 6.70 -3.81 15.80
N LYS A 219 7.63 -3.62 16.75
CA LYS A 219 9.08 -3.71 16.52
C LYS A 219 9.49 -5.10 16.05
N LYS A 220 8.92 -6.17 16.61
CA LYS A 220 9.14 -7.55 16.16
C LYS A 220 8.77 -7.72 14.69
N GLY A 221 7.60 -7.25 14.27
CA GLY A 221 7.19 -7.29 12.86
C GLY A 221 8.16 -6.54 11.95
N ILE A 222 8.57 -5.32 12.33
CA ILE A 222 9.51 -4.50 11.55
C ILE A 222 10.88 -5.18 11.45
N ARG A 223 11.38 -5.81 12.53
CA ARG A 223 12.64 -6.57 12.51
C ARG A 223 12.58 -7.73 11.51
N VAL A 224 11.46 -8.45 11.46
CA VAL A 224 11.25 -9.54 10.49
C VAL A 224 11.23 -8.98 9.07
N PHE A 225 10.45 -7.92 8.82
CA PHE A 225 10.40 -7.27 7.52
C PHE A 225 11.77 -6.74 7.07
N ALA A 226 12.53 -6.11 7.96
CA ALA A 226 13.86 -5.61 7.65
C ALA A 226 14.82 -6.74 7.22
N LYS A 227 14.81 -7.86 7.96
CA LYS A 227 15.65 -9.03 7.64
C LYS A 227 15.27 -9.68 6.32
N ASN A 228 13.97 -9.82 6.04
CA ASN A 228 13.49 -10.54 4.87
C ASN A 228 13.48 -9.67 3.60
N MET A 229 13.18 -8.37 3.75
CA MET A 229 12.90 -7.46 2.63
C MET A 229 14.00 -6.39 2.46
N ILE A 230 14.22 -5.55 3.47
CA ILE A 230 15.15 -4.40 3.37
C ILE A 230 16.59 -4.90 3.15
N PHE A 231 17.00 -5.93 3.88
CA PHE A 231 18.34 -6.51 3.79
C PHE A 231 18.60 -7.37 2.55
N GLN A 232 17.65 -7.43 1.60
CA GLN A 232 17.98 -7.85 0.25
C GLN A 232 18.77 -6.77 -0.51
N PHE A 233 18.85 -5.55 0.04
CA PHE A 233 19.53 -4.38 -0.54
C PHE A 233 20.75 -3.91 0.29
N LYS A 234 21.44 -4.82 0.99
CA LYS A 234 22.55 -4.48 1.92
C LYS A 234 23.62 -3.56 1.34
N GLU A 235 23.97 -3.72 0.08
CA GLU A 235 25.01 -2.89 -0.55
C GLU A 235 24.51 -1.47 -0.82
N GLU A 236 23.26 -1.33 -1.27
CA GLU A 236 22.62 -0.05 -1.51
C GLU A 236 22.41 0.73 -0.20
N LEU A 237 22.02 0.04 0.88
CA LEU A 237 21.77 0.66 2.20
C LEU A 237 22.98 1.39 2.79
N LYS A 238 24.19 1.14 2.28
CA LYS A 238 25.41 1.87 2.69
C LYS A 238 25.38 3.32 2.24
N THR A 239 24.64 3.64 1.17
CA THR A 239 24.67 4.96 0.52
C THR A 239 23.30 5.59 0.35
N VAL A 240 22.21 4.81 0.36
CA VAL A 240 20.85 5.31 0.12
C VAL A 240 19.96 5.21 1.37
N PRO A 241 18.99 6.14 1.54
CA PRO A 241 18.01 6.04 2.60
C PRO A 241 16.95 4.95 2.31
N VAL A 242 16.23 4.57 3.36
CA VAL A 242 15.01 3.77 3.29
C VAL A 242 13.80 4.66 3.52
N HIS A 243 12.95 4.81 2.51
CA HIS A 243 11.68 5.52 2.61
C HIS A 243 10.52 4.58 2.86
N PHE A 244 9.47 5.08 3.49
CA PHE A 244 8.33 4.28 3.91
C PHE A 244 7.02 4.93 3.47
N ALA A 245 6.14 4.14 2.86
CA ALA A 245 4.82 4.58 2.43
C ALA A 245 3.73 3.67 3.02
N GLY A 246 2.60 4.27 3.36
CA GLY A 246 1.40 3.57 3.83
C GLY A 246 1.10 3.77 5.31
N SER A 247 -0.13 3.44 5.68
CA SER A 247 -0.68 3.76 7.01
C SER A 247 0.05 3.06 8.15
N ILE A 248 0.50 1.81 7.96
CA ILE A 248 1.20 1.10 9.04
C ILE A 248 2.54 1.79 9.28
N ALA A 249 3.31 2.03 8.22
CA ALA A 249 4.59 2.75 8.29
C ALA A 249 4.46 4.11 8.96
N TYR A 250 3.49 4.92 8.53
CA TYR A 250 3.33 6.28 9.06
C TYR A 250 3.01 6.28 10.56
N PHE A 251 2.12 5.40 11.02
CA PHE A 251 1.76 5.33 12.43
C PHE A 251 2.78 4.56 13.29
N SER A 252 3.71 3.82 12.68
CA SER A 252 4.82 3.13 13.37
C SER A 252 6.19 3.79 13.17
N GLU A 253 6.22 5.06 12.77
CA GLU A 253 7.48 5.77 12.45
C GLU A 253 8.51 5.69 13.59
N ASN A 254 8.08 5.91 14.84
CA ASN A 254 8.98 5.85 15.99
C ASN A 254 9.62 4.46 16.15
N GLU A 255 8.84 3.40 16.00
CA GLU A 255 9.31 2.01 16.11
C GLU A 255 10.21 1.65 14.94
N ILE A 256 9.88 2.13 13.73
CA ILE A 256 10.73 1.96 12.54
C ILE A 256 12.08 2.61 12.77
N ARG A 257 12.13 3.86 13.28
CA ARG A 257 13.38 4.56 13.58
C ARG A 257 14.20 3.83 14.65
N GLN A 258 13.57 3.30 15.69
CA GLN A 258 14.26 2.49 16.70
C GLN A 258 14.86 1.21 16.11
N VAL A 259 14.07 0.45 15.34
CA VAL A 259 14.55 -0.79 14.70
C VAL A 259 15.62 -0.49 13.65
N ALA A 260 15.52 0.63 12.93
CA ALA A 260 16.53 1.05 11.99
C ALA A 260 17.86 1.40 12.66
N SER A 261 17.82 2.08 13.82
CA SER A 261 19.01 2.33 14.64
C SER A 261 19.62 1.04 15.18
N GLU A 262 18.79 0.06 15.56
CA GLU A 262 19.24 -1.28 16.00
C GLU A 262 19.92 -2.05 14.86
N LEU A 263 19.37 -1.94 13.64
CA LEU A 263 19.76 -2.75 12.48
C LEU A 263 20.73 -2.05 11.51
N GLY A 264 21.03 -0.77 11.73
CA GLY A 264 22.06 -0.03 10.99
C GLY A 264 21.66 0.41 9.58
N PHE A 265 20.41 0.83 9.35
CA PHE A 265 20.00 1.46 8.09
C PHE A 265 19.45 2.87 8.31
N THR A 266 19.65 3.75 7.33
CA THR A 266 19.22 5.15 7.40
C THR A 266 17.76 5.30 7.01
N VAL A 267 16.92 5.79 7.92
CA VAL A 267 15.50 6.08 7.65
C VAL A 267 15.37 7.45 6.99
N GLY A 268 14.64 7.52 5.88
CA GLY A 268 14.27 8.77 5.22
C GLY A 268 12.80 9.15 5.47
N ASN A 269 12.09 9.46 4.38
CA ASN A 269 10.75 10.04 4.42
C ASN A 269 9.65 9.02 4.68
N PHE A 270 8.55 9.51 5.26
CA PHE A 270 7.32 8.78 5.47
C PHE A 270 6.18 9.46 4.73
N GLU A 271 5.41 8.68 3.97
CA GLU A 271 4.18 9.15 3.35
C GLU A 271 3.01 8.26 3.78
N ARG A 272 1.96 8.85 4.36
CA ARG A 272 0.79 8.10 4.81
C ARG A 272 0.00 7.55 3.64
N ARG A 273 -0.13 8.34 2.56
CA ARG A 273 -0.98 8.02 1.41
C ARG A 273 -0.24 8.37 0.11
N PRO A 274 0.23 7.36 -0.65
CA PRO A 274 0.98 7.61 -1.89
C PRO A 274 0.28 8.55 -2.88
N ILE A 275 -1.05 8.50 -2.96
CA ILE A 275 -1.82 9.39 -3.83
C ILE A 275 -1.54 10.89 -3.59
N GLU A 276 -1.28 11.31 -2.36
CA GLU A 276 -1.03 12.72 -2.03
C GLU A 276 0.33 13.17 -2.60
N GLY A 277 1.37 12.35 -2.44
CA GLY A 277 2.68 12.58 -3.06
C GLY A 277 2.67 12.46 -4.59
N LEU A 278 1.85 11.57 -5.16
CA LEU A 278 1.67 11.46 -6.61
C LEU A 278 1.08 12.74 -7.23
N VAL A 279 0.09 13.35 -6.57
CA VAL A 279 -0.49 14.62 -7.03
C VAL A 279 0.60 15.69 -7.08
N ALA A 280 1.40 15.82 -6.02
CA ALA A 280 2.52 16.77 -5.99
C ALA A 280 3.58 16.49 -7.07
N TYR A 281 3.85 15.21 -7.36
CA TYR A 281 4.82 14.80 -8.39
C TYR A 281 4.38 15.22 -9.80
N HIS A 282 3.13 14.90 -10.17
CA HIS A 282 2.63 15.12 -11.53
C HIS A 282 2.28 16.58 -11.79
N THR A 283 1.76 17.30 -10.79
CA THR A 283 1.43 18.72 -10.92
C THR A 283 2.66 19.59 -11.17
N LYS A 284 3.84 19.21 -10.65
CA LYS A 284 5.12 19.90 -10.92
C LYS A 284 5.62 19.74 -12.37
N GLN A 285 5.05 18.80 -13.12
CA GLN A 285 5.48 18.47 -14.49
C GLN A 285 4.45 18.87 -15.55
N LEU A 286 3.30 19.41 -15.14
CA LEU A 286 2.32 20.06 -16.01
C LEU A 286 2.84 21.42 -16.47
#